data_AF-A0A8S2Z5R8-F1
#
_entry.id   AF-A0A8S2Z5R8-F1
#
_cell.length_a   1.000
_cell.length_b   1.000
_cell.length_c   1.000
_cell.angle_alpha   90.00
_cell.angle_beta   90.00
_cell.angle_gamma   90.00
#
_symmetry.space_group_name_H-M   'P 1'
#
loop_
_entity.id
_entity.type
_entity.pdbx_description
1 polymer ?
#
loop_
_entity_poly.entity_id
_entity_poly.type
_entity_poly.pdbx_seq_one_letter_code
_entity_poly.pdbx_strand_id
1 'polypeptide(L)'
;SCTTGFSGINCEFDYRVCKPTTCLNNGQCSESSNTTFSCTCADDYTSTHCELQVDTCANITCENNGVCRNSYKNWSCECLNNDYSGVYCQFKSSSLKQKEFMSKSFAAVAIGSIGTVLGFILIMDILKYVFKIDPVQATRLRTHAASLRRKEKRYEERPQKKKFKIGEPKPIAIRLRYVT
;
A
#
# COMPACT_ATOMS: atom_id res chain seq x y z
N SER A 1 -83.60 17.74 -12.02
CA SER A 1 -82.56 18.28 -11.12
C SER A 1 -81.29 17.49 -11.35
N CYS A 2 -80.17 18.14 -11.65
CA CYS A 2 -78.89 17.45 -11.88
C CYS A 2 -78.12 17.24 -10.57
N THR A 3 -77.26 16.22 -10.53
CA THR A 3 -76.32 16.01 -9.42
C THR A 3 -75.30 17.15 -9.37
N THR A 4 -74.81 17.48 -8.18
CA THR A 4 -73.73 18.46 -7.98
C THR A 4 -72.56 18.19 -8.94
N GLY A 5 -72.15 19.21 -9.71
CA GLY A 5 -71.08 19.08 -10.70
C GLY A 5 -71.56 18.87 -12.14
N PHE A 6 -72.87 18.74 -12.38
CA PHE A 6 -73.45 18.60 -13.71
C PHE A 6 -74.47 19.70 -14.03
N SER A 7 -74.50 20.15 -15.29
CA SER A 7 -75.46 21.14 -15.80
C SER A 7 -75.96 20.77 -17.21
N GLY A 8 -76.98 21.48 -17.71
CA GLY A 8 -77.63 21.19 -18.99
C GLY A 8 -79.06 20.69 -18.84
N ILE A 9 -79.77 20.53 -19.97
CA ILE A 9 -81.16 20.03 -19.97
C ILE A 9 -81.20 18.55 -19.61
N ASN A 10 -80.19 17.81 -20.08
CA ASN A 10 -80.00 16.38 -19.85
C ASN A 10 -78.80 16.10 -18.92
N CYS A 11 -78.32 17.11 -18.18
CA CYS A 11 -77.13 17.02 -17.33
C CYS A 11 -75.86 16.63 -18.10
N GLU A 12 -75.75 17.04 -19.37
CA GLU A 12 -74.68 16.67 -20.29
C GLU A 12 -73.34 17.39 -20.05
N PHE A 13 -73.35 18.50 -19.31
CA PHE A 13 -72.15 19.28 -19.03
C PHE A 13 -71.58 18.91 -17.66
N ASP A 14 -70.46 18.18 -17.65
CA ASP A 14 -69.70 17.88 -16.43
C ASP A 14 -68.66 18.99 -16.17
N TYR A 15 -68.89 19.78 -15.12
CA TYR A 15 -67.98 20.85 -14.69
C TYR A 15 -67.18 20.46 -13.44
N ARG A 16 -67.22 19.19 -13.02
CA ARG A 16 -66.38 18.71 -11.91
C ARG A 16 -64.92 18.84 -12.26
N VAL A 17 -64.13 19.28 -11.29
CA VAL A 17 -62.69 19.45 -11.44
C VAL A 17 -61.98 18.09 -11.47
N CYS A 18 -62.46 17.15 -10.64
CA CYS A 18 -62.01 15.77 -10.64
C CYS A 18 -62.88 14.88 -11.53
N LYS A 19 -62.37 14.57 -12.72
CA LYS A 19 -62.92 13.60 -13.66
C LYS A 19 -62.05 12.34 -13.67
N PRO A 20 -62.56 11.19 -14.12
CA PRO A 20 -61.76 9.97 -14.29
C PRO A 20 -60.53 10.17 -15.18
N THR A 21 -60.53 11.18 -16.05
CA THR A 21 -59.42 11.53 -16.95
C THR A 21 -58.54 12.67 -16.43
N THR A 22 -58.85 13.28 -15.28
CA THR A 22 -58.07 14.41 -14.74
C THR A 22 -56.70 13.95 -14.24
N CYS A 23 -56.60 12.82 -13.54
CA CYS A 23 -55.33 12.25 -13.12
C CYS A 23 -55.12 10.93 -13.87
N LEU A 24 -54.03 10.85 -14.63
CA LEU A 24 -53.67 9.68 -15.44
C LEU A 24 -52.89 8.66 -14.60
N ASN A 25 -52.64 7.48 -15.17
CA ASN A 25 -51.75 6.45 -14.60
C ASN A 25 -52.03 6.11 -13.13
N ASN A 26 -53.31 5.88 -12.81
CA ASN A 26 -53.80 5.56 -11.48
C ASN A 26 -53.58 6.66 -10.43
N GLY A 27 -53.38 7.92 -10.85
CA GLY A 27 -53.35 9.07 -9.95
C GLY A 27 -54.71 9.30 -9.27
N GLN A 28 -54.70 9.68 -8.00
CA GLN A 28 -55.90 10.03 -7.24
C GLN A 28 -56.18 11.53 -7.34
N CYS A 29 -57.38 11.89 -7.78
CA CYS A 29 -57.79 13.29 -7.81
C CYS A 29 -58.40 13.73 -6.49
N SER A 30 -57.96 14.87 -5.98
CA SER A 30 -58.53 15.54 -4.82
C SER A 30 -58.98 16.95 -5.20
N GLU A 31 -60.22 17.29 -4.86
CA GLU A 31 -60.78 18.61 -5.10
C GLU A 31 -60.38 19.54 -3.94
N SER A 32 -59.67 20.63 -4.26
CA SER A 32 -59.27 21.65 -3.27
C SER A 32 -60.25 22.83 -3.23
N SER A 33 -60.93 23.09 -4.34
CA SER A 33 -62.07 24.03 -4.46
C SER A 33 -62.87 23.71 -5.73
N ASN A 34 -64.02 24.36 -5.93
CA ASN A 34 -64.83 24.24 -7.14
C ASN A 34 -64.08 24.53 -8.46
N THR A 35 -62.87 25.10 -8.40
CA THR A 35 -62.03 25.43 -9.56
C THR A 35 -60.62 24.85 -9.49
N THR A 36 -60.22 24.24 -8.38
CA THR A 36 -58.85 23.72 -8.18
C THR A 36 -58.84 22.26 -7.79
N PHE A 37 -57.93 21.51 -8.40
CA PHE A 37 -57.71 20.09 -8.14
C PHE A 37 -56.24 19.84 -7.86
N SER A 38 -55.95 18.72 -7.20
CA SER A 38 -54.61 18.20 -7.01
C SER A 38 -54.60 16.70 -7.29
N CYS A 39 -53.65 16.25 -8.10
CA CYS A 39 -53.43 14.84 -8.38
C CYS A 39 -52.34 14.28 -7.46
N THR A 40 -52.66 13.23 -6.71
CA THR A 40 -51.69 12.39 -6.03
C THR A 40 -51.28 11.27 -6.98
N CYS A 41 -50.11 11.38 -7.57
CA CYS A 41 -49.60 10.41 -8.53
C CYS A 41 -49.16 9.10 -7.88
N ALA A 42 -49.25 8.01 -8.63
CA ALA A 42 -48.58 6.76 -8.27
C ALA A 42 -47.05 6.97 -8.28
N ASP A 43 -46.33 6.17 -7.50
CA ASP A 43 -44.89 6.37 -7.22
C ASP A 43 -43.99 6.47 -8.46
N ASP A 44 -44.42 5.94 -9.61
CA ASP A 44 -43.64 5.93 -10.86
C ASP A 44 -44.02 7.08 -11.82
N TYR A 45 -44.96 7.95 -11.44
CA TYR A 45 -45.42 9.06 -12.25
C TYR A 45 -45.28 10.40 -11.52
N THR A 46 -45.02 11.44 -12.30
CA THR A 46 -44.88 12.83 -11.85
C THR A 46 -45.72 13.73 -12.77
N SER A 47 -45.61 15.05 -12.63
CA SER A 47 -46.39 16.12 -13.29
C SER A 47 -47.83 16.29 -12.79
N THR A 48 -48.49 17.38 -13.20
CA THR A 48 -49.77 17.86 -12.64
C THR A 48 -50.92 16.88 -12.87
N HIS A 49 -50.91 16.13 -13.98
CA HIS A 49 -51.91 15.11 -14.30
C HIS A 49 -51.34 13.69 -14.23
N CYS A 50 -50.17 13.51 -13.63
CA CYS A 50 -49.48 12.21 -13.54
C CYS A 50 -49.14 11.61 -14.91
N GLU A 51 -48.90 12.44 -15.93
CA GLU A 51 -48.67 12.01 -17.30
C GLU A 51 -47.23 11.56 -17.57
N LEU A 52 -46.25 12.09 -16.81
CA LEU A 52 -44.83 11.80 -17.00
C LEU A 52 -44.38 10.66 -16.09
N GLN A 53 -43.59 9.73 -16.63
CA GLN A 53 -42.91 8.74 -15.81
C GLN A 53 -41.76 9.40 -15.02
N VAL A 54 -41.54 9.00 -13.78
CA VAL A 54 -40.45 9.51 -12.94
C VAL A 54 -39.11 9.12 -13.57
N ASP A 55 -38.33 10.12 -13.96
CA ASP A 55 -36.96 9.93 -14.41
C ASP A 55 -36.02 9.88 -13.20
N THR A 56 -35.74 8.66 -12.75
CA THR A 56 -34.82 8.43 -11.62
C THR A 56 -33.40 8.90 -11.90
N CYS A 57 -33.01 9.05 -13.18
CA CYS A 57 -31.69 9.52 -13.61
C CYS A 57 -31.58 11.05 -13.73
N ALA A 58 -32.68 11.80 -13.65
CA ALA A 58 -32.69 13.25 -13.92
C ALA A 58 -31.73 14.07 -13.04
N ASN A 59 -31.49 13.63 -11.81
CA ASN A 59 -30.58 14.29 -10.86
C ASN A 59 -29.34 13.45 -10.54
N ILE A 60 -29.00 12.52 -11.43
CA ILE A 60 -27.94 11.53 -11.21
C ILE A 60 -26.91 11.64 -12.29
N THR A 61 -25.67 11.91 -11.87
CA THR A 61 -24.53 11.99 -12.77
C THR A 61 -23.64 10.79 -12.54
N CYS A 62 -23.52 9.94 -13.55
CA CYS A 62 -22.55 8.86 -13.56
C CYS A 62 -21.19 9.42 -14.01
N GLU A 63 -20.16 9.26 -13.18
CA GLU A 63 -18.81 9.73 -13.47
C GLU A 63 -18.13 8.86 -14.55
N ASN A 64 -17.02 9.35 -15.10
CA ASN A 64 -16.15 8.59 -16.01
C ASN A 64 -16.89 7.97 -17.21
N ASN A 65 -17.79 8.74 -17.83
CA ASN A 65 -18.59 8.32 -18.98
C ASN A 65 -19.51 7.11 -18.69
N GLY A 66 -19.89 6.88 -17.43
CA GLY A 66 -20.94 5.93 -17.09
C GLY A 66 -22.31 6.36 -17.65
N VAL A 67 -23.16 5.39 -17.95
CA VAL A 67 -24.52 5.63 -18.47
C VAL A 67 -25.52 5.34 -17.36
N CYS A 68 -26.39 6.31 -17.05
CA CYS A 68 -27.47 6.08 -16.07
C CYS A 68 -28.61 5.28 -16.72
N ARG A 69 -29.08 4.25 -16.03
CA ARG A 69 -30.26 3.48 -16.39
C ARG A 69 -31.36 3.67 -15.35
N ASN A 70 -32.52 4.12 -15.83
CA ASN A 70 -33.73 4.13 -15.05
C ASN A 70 -34.18 2.70 -14.73
N SER A 71 -34.57 2.48 -13.49
CA SER A 71 -35.11 1.21 -13.00
C SER A 71 -36.36 1.49 -12.16
N TYR A 72 -37.16 0.47 -11.88
CA TYR A 72 -38.39 0.64 -11.10
C TYR A 72 -38.05 1.13 -9.68
N LYS A 73 -38.41 2.38 -9.37
CA LYS A 73 -38.09 3.09 -8.12
C LYS A 73 -36.60 3.16 -7.76
N ASN A 74 -35.71 2.91 -8.71
CA ASN A 74 -34.27 2.90 -8.46
C ASN A 74 -33.51 3.28 -9.74
N TRP A 75 -32.20 3.47 -9.61
CA TRP A 75 -31.32 3.80 -10.72
C TRP A 75 -30.04 2.99 -10.61
N SER A 76 -29.33 2.86 -11.72
CA SER A 76 -27.99 2.28 -11.71
C SER A 76 -27.11 2.94 -12.76
N CYS A 77 -25.85 3.16 -12.42
CA CYS A 77 -24.84 3.58 -13.38
C CYS A 77 -24.16 2.37 -13.99
N GLU A 78 -24.30 2.21 -15.31
CA GLU A 78 -23.51 1.29 -16.11
C GLU A 78 -22.15 1.92 -16.38
N CYS A 79 -21.11 1.45 -15.67
CA CYS A 79 -19.76 1.98 -15.82
C CYS A 79 -19.14 1.57 -17.16
N LEU A 80 -18.36 2.48 -17.74
CA LEU A 80 -17.66 2.22 -18.99
C LEU A 80 -16.51 1.23 -18.74
N ASN A 81 -16.68 0.00 -19.24
CA ASN A 81 -15.74 -1.11 -19.08
C ASN A 81 -15.50 -1.53 -17.62
N ASN A 82 -14.65 -2.54 -17.44
CA ASN A 82 -14.24 -3.03 -16.11
C ASN A 82 -13.18 -2.15 -15.43
N ASP A 83 -12.86 -0.99 -16.00
CA ASP A 83 -11.85 -0.05 -15.50
C ASP A 83 -12.39 0.90 -14.45
N TYR A 84 -13.70 0.99 -14.29
CA TYR A 84 -14.37 1.82 -13.29
C TYR A 84 -15.32 0.99 -12.42
N SER A 85 -15.56 1.46 -11.20
CA SER A 85 -16.38 0.79 -10.19
C SER A 85 -16.99 1.80 -9.22
N GLY A 86 -17.97 1.35 -8.42
CA GLY A 86 -18.72 2.17 -7.48
C GLY A 86 -20.10 2.56 -8.01
N VAL A 87 -20.93 3.09 -7.10
CA VAL A 87 -22.34 3.43 -7.38
C VAL A 87 -22.48 4.51 -8.46
N TYR A 88 -21.50 5.42 -8.55
CA TYR A 88 -21.44 6.49 -9.54
C TYR A 88 -20.27 6.30 -10.52
N CYS A 89 -19.68 5.10 -10.62
CA CYS A 89 -18.49 4.83 -11.43
C CYS A 89 -17.28 5.71 -11.06
N GLN A 90 -17.16 6.10 -9.80
CA GLN A 90 -16.16 7.06 -9.33
C GLN A 90 -14.76 6.45 -9.11
N PHE A 91 -14.65 5.12 -8.98
CA PHE A 91 -13.40 4.47 -8.64
C PHE A 91 -12.75 3.83 -9.86
N LYS A 92 -11.52 4.21 -10.19
CA LYS A 92 -10.73 3.54 -11.24
C LYS A 92 -10.21 2.19 -10.74
N SER A 93 -10.76 1.09 -11.24
CA SER A 93 -10.45 -0.31 -10.92
C SER A 93 -8.99 -0.69 -11.19
N SER A 94 -8.29 0.00 -12.09
CA SER A 94 -6.85 -0.17 -12.28
C SER A 94 -6.05 0.09 -11.00
N SER A 95 -6.56 0.95 -10.13
CA SER A 95 -5.93 1.31 -8.85
C SER A 95 -6.00 0.18 -7.81
N LEU A 96 -6.98 -0.71 -7.92
CA LEU A 96 -7.11 -1.89 -7.05
C LEU A 96 -6.11 -2.97 -7.45
N LYS A 97 -6.00 -3.27 -8.75
CA LYS A 97 -4.97 -4.19 -9.27
C LYS A 97 -3.56 -3.66 -9.01
N GLN A 98 -3.35 -2.35 -9.14
CA GLN A 98 -2.06 -1.72 -8.84
C GLN A 98 -1.70 -1.86 -7.35
N LYS A 99 -2.65 -1.62 -6.43
CA LYS A 99 -2.42 -1.78 -4.99
C LYS A 99 -2.16 -3.24 -4.59
N GLU A 100 -2.86 -4.19 -5.22
CA GLU A 100 -2.64 -5.62 -4.99
C GLU A 100 -1.27 -6.07 -5.54
N PHE A 101 -0.87 -5.56 -6.71
CA PHE A 101 0.45 -5.79 -7.29
C PHE A 101 1.56 -5.24 -6.39
N MET A 102 1.42 -4.01 -5.89
CA MET A 102 2.41 -3.40 -5.01
C MET A 102 2.53 -4.17 -3.68
N SER A 103 1.41 -4.63 -3.11
CA SER A 103 1.41 -5.46 -1.90
C SER A 103 2.12 -6.80 -2.10
N LYS A 104 1.89 -7.50 -3.22
CA LYS A 104 2.57 -8.76 -3.56
C LYS A 104 4.07 -8.53 -3.87
N SER A 105 4.41 -7.39 -4.44
CA SER A 105 5.79 -7.06 -4.82
C SER A 105 6.69 -6.81 -3.62
N PHE A 106 6.24 -6.20 -2.53
CA PHE A 106 7.09 -5.98 -1.34
C PHE A 106 7.65 -7.29 -0.76
N ALA A 107 6.84 -8.35 -0.71
CA ALA A 107 7.31 -9.67 -0.29
C ALA A 107 8.31 -10.28 -1.29
N ALA A 108 8.05 -10.14 -2.59
CA ALA A 108 8.95 -10.63 -3.64
C ALA A 108 10.29 -9.86 -3.68
N VAL A 109 10.27 -8.55 -3.46
CA VAL A 109 11.45 -7.67 -3.38
C VAL A 109 12.30 -8.03 -2.16
N ALA A 110 11.68 -8.32 -1.01
CA ALA A 110 12.40 -8.77 0.18
C ALA A 110 13.07 -10.13 -0.02
N ILE A 111 12.42 -11.07 -0.71
CA ILE A 111 13.00 -12.38 -1.02
C ILE A 111 14.15 -12.25 -2.04
N GLY A 112 13.96 -11.40 -3.07
CA GLY A 112 14.97 -11.13 -4.09
C GLY A 112 16.24 -10.50 -3.50
N SER A 113 16.10 -9.56 -2.56
CA SER A 113 17.25 -8.90 -1.92
C SER A 113 18.07 -9.84 -1.05
N ILE A 114 17.44 -10.80 -0.35
CA ILE A 114 18.15 -11.83 0.41
C ILE A 114 18.93 -12.74 -0.54
N GLY A 115 18.33 -13.13 -1.67
CA GLY A 115 18.99 -13.96 -2.68
C GLY A 115 20.22 -13.28 -3.30
N THR A 116 20.14 -11.98 -3.61
CA THR A 116 21.29 -11.24 -4.15
C THR A 116 22.41 -11.06 -3.13
N VAL A 117 22.08 -10.82 -1.85
CA VAL A 117 23.07 -10.73 -0.77
C VAL A 117 23.76 -12.08 -0.54
N LEU A 118 23.00 -13.18 -0.47
CA LEU A 118 23.58 -14.53 -0.35
C LEU A 118 24.43 -14.89 -1.57
N GLY A 119 23.97 -14.57 -2.78
CA GLY A 119 24.75 -14.74 -4.00
C GLY A 119 26.07 -13.98 -3.98
N PHE A 120 26.05 -12.71 -3.54
CA PHE A 120 27.26 -11.91 -3.40
C PHE A 120 28.22 -12.49 -2.34
N ILE A 121 27.70 -12.95 -1.20
CA ILE A 121 28.50 -13.63 -0.16
C ILE A 121 29.17 -14.88 -0.74
N LEU A 122 28.41 -15.72 -1.44
CA LEU A 122 28.94 -16.93 -2.07
C LEU A 122 29.99 -16.59 -3.14
N ILE A 123 29.75 -15.56 -3.96
CA ILE A 123 30.74 -15.10 -4.95
C ILE A 123 32.01 -14.62 -4.24
N MET A 124 31.90 -13.83 -3.17
CA MET A 124 33.05 -13.38 -2.38
C MET A 124 33.82 -14.54 -1.76
N ASP A 125 33.13 -15.55 -1.23
CA ASP A 125 33.75 -16.76 -0.70
C ASP A 125 34.43 -17.58 -1.81
N ILE A 126 33.77 -17.80 -2.96
CA ILE A 126 34.35 -18.49 -4.11
C ILE A 126 35.61 -17.76 -4.59
N LEU A 127 35.56 -16.43 -4.73
CA LEU A 127 36.74 -15.64 -5.12
C LEU A 127 37.87 -15.79 -4.10
N LYS A 128 37.55 -15.83 -2.81
CA LYS A 128 38.52 -16.08 -1.74
C LYS A 128 39.13 -17.49 -1.81
N TYR A 129 38.31 -18.52 -2.04
CA TYR A 129 38.77 -19.91 -2.11
C TYR A 129 39.57 -20.21 -3.39
N VAL A 130 39.11 -19.72 -4.55
CA VAL A 130 39.72 -19.98 -5.85
C VAL A 130 40.98 -19.14 -6.07
N PHE A 131 40.94 -17.85 -5.74
CA PHE A 131 42.08 -16.93 -5.97
C PHE A 131 43.01 -16.78 -4.76
N LYS A 132 42.70 -17.37 -3.60
CA LYS A 132 43.48 -17.26 -2.34
C LYS A 132 43.82 -15.82 -1.94
N ILE A 133 42.98 -14.86 -2.29
CA ILE A 133 43.14 -13.47 -1.89
C ILE A 133 42.58 -13.35 -0.46
N ASP A 134 43.41 -13.56 0.55
CA ASP A 134 43.04 -13.27 1.94
C ASP A 134 43.28 -11.77 2.21
N PRO A 135 42.25 -10.90 2.26
CA PRO A 135 42.42 -9.46 2.53
C PRO A 135 43.01 -9.20 3.93
N VAL A 136 42.95 -10.20 4.81
CA VAL A 136 43.49 -10.17 6.17
C VAL A 136 44.98 -10.56 6.23
N GLN A 137 45.55 -11.19 5.20
CA GLN A 137 46.91 -11.70 5.25
C GLN A 137 47.96 -10.59 5.29
N ALA A 138 47.75 -9.52 4.52
CA ALA A 138 48.58 -8.32 4.58
C ALA A 138 48.52 -7.64 5.96
N THR A 139 47.34 -7.62 6.59
CA THR A 139 47.14 -7.05 7.92
C THR A 139 47.80 -7.90 9.01
N ARG A 140 47.69 -9.24 8.95
CA ARG A 140 48.40 -10.17 9.85
C ARG A 140 49.91 -10.04 9.76
N LEU A 141 50.46 -9.89 8.56
CA LEU A 141 51.89 -9.66 8.36
C LEU A 141 52.35 -8.34 9.01
N ARG A 142 51.57 -7.27 8.85
CA ARG A 142 51.85 -5.96 9.48
C ARG A 142 51.80 -6.02 11.01
N THR A 143 50.80 -6.67 11.60
CA THR A 143 50.68 -6.78 13.06
C THR A 143 51.80 -7.66 13.64
N HIS A 144 52.15 -8.76 12.96
CA HIS A 144 53.27 -9.61 13.37
C HIS A 144 54.60 -8.85 13.31
N ALA A 145 54.86 -8.10 12.23
CA ALA A 145 56.06 -7.27 12.10
C ALA A 145 56.14 -6.18 13.19
N ALA A 146 55.03 -5.54 13.54
CA ALA A 146 54.98 -4.58 14.64
C ALA A 146 55.30 -5.21 16.00
N SER A 147 54.86 -6.47 16.23
CA SER A 147 55.14 -7.20 17.47
C SER A 147 56.63 -7.56 17.64
N LEU A 148 57.31 -7.91 16.54
CA LEU A 148 58.74 -8.24 16.54
C LEU A 148 59.58 -6.99 16.81
N ARG A 149 59.26 -5.86 16.17
CA ARG A 149 59.91 -4.56 16.44
C ARG A 149 59.79 -4.15 17.92
N ARG A 150 58.64 -4.42 18.57
CA ARG A 150 58.46 -4.19 20.01
C ARG A 150 59.28 -5.13 20.90
N LYS A 151 59.55 -6.37 20.46
CA LYS A 151 60.42 -7.31 21.18
C LYS A 151 61.89 -6.93 21.04
N GLU A 152 62.29 -6.48 19.85
CA GLU A 152 63.65 -6.02 19.55
C GLU A 152 64.02 -4.79 20.37
N LYS A 153 63.15 -3.76 20.40
CA LYS A 153 63.32 -2.61 21.30
C LYS A 153 63.45 -2.99 22.78
N ARG A 154 62.66 -3.98 23.25
CA ARG A 154 62.77 -4.52 24.62
C ARG A 154 64.05 -5.33 24.90
N TYR A 155 64.71 -5.84 23.86
CA TYR A 155 66.00 -6.50 24.01
C TYR A 155 67.14 -5.49 24.03
N GLU A 156 67.04 -4.44 23.22
CA GLU A 156 68.02 -3.36 23.11
C GLU A 156 68.02 -2.43 24.34
N GLU A 157 66.87 -2.23 24.97
CA GLU A 157 66.74 -1.50 26.25
C GLU A 157 67.16 -2.32 27.48
N ARG A 158 67.57 -3.60 27.32
CA ARG A 158 68.02 -4.42 28.45
C ARG A 158 69.47 -4.04 28.82
N PRO A 159 69.74 -3.48 30.01
CA PRO A 159 71.09 -3.09 30.40
C PRO A 159 72.03 -4.31 30.47
N GLN A 160 73.22 -4.21 29.86
CA GLN A 160 74.30 -5.21 29.95
C GLN A 160 74.74 -5.39 31.41
N LYS A 161 74.12 -6.32 32.15
CA LYS A 161 74.66 -6.85 33.40
C LYS A 161 74.58 -8.36 33.37
N LYS A 162 75.67 -8.99 32.90
CA LYS A 162 76.25 -10.24 33.40
C LYS A 162 77.54 -10.56 32.63
N LYS A 163 78.64 -9.87 32.98
CA LYS A 163 79.99 -10.46 32.84
C LYS A 163 80.18 -11.37 34.06
N PHE A 164 80.12 -12.68 33.84
CA PHE A 164 80.53 -13.68 34.83
C PHE A 164 82.04 -13.52 35.05
N LYS A 165 82.45 -12.96 36.19
CA LYS A 165 83.86 -12.93 36.60
C LYS A 165 84.25 -14.35 37.02
N ILE A 166 85.06 -15.02 36.21
CA ILE A 166 85.80 -16.23 36.62
C ILE A 166 86.80 -15.77 37.69
N GLY A 167 86.59 -16.17 38.94
CA GLY A 167 87.53 -15.90 40.02
C GLY A 167 88.80 -16.71 39.82
N GLU A 168 89.94 -16.03 39.87
CA GLU A 168 91.27 -16.65 39.77
C GLU A 168 91.50 -17.65 40.94
N PRO A 169 92.12 -18.81 40.67
CA PRO A 169 92.49 -19.77 41.70
C PRO A 169 93.60 -19.21 42.61
N LYS A 170 93.41 -19.31 43.93
CA LYS A 170 94.42 -18.92 44.93
C LYS A 170 95.66 -19.83 44.84
N PRO A 171 96.89 -19.30 44.96
CA PRO A 171 98.11 -20.09 44.89
C PRO A 171 98.28 -20.99 46.12
N ILE A 172 98.61 -22.26 45.89
CA ILE A 172 98.99 -23.25 46.89
C ILE A 172 100.46 -23.01 47.25
N ALA A 173 100.74 -22.64 48.51
CA ALA A 173 102.09 -22.51 49.02
C ALA A 173 102.67 -23.91 49.35
N ILE A 174 103.60 -24.39 48.52
CA ILE A 174 104.35 -25.62 48.78
C ILE A 174 105.62 -25.24 49.57
N ARG A 175 105.70 -25.70 50.82
CA ARG A 175 106.86 -25.51 51.70
C ARG A 175 107.84 -26.66 51.46
N LEU A 176 108.86 -26.44 50.62
CA LEU A 176 110.00 -27.36 50.47
C LEU A 176 110.93 -27.22 51.68
N ARG A 177 110.98 -28.23 52.56
CA ARG A 177 112.14 -28.44 53.44
C ARG A 177 113.08 -29.39 52.71
N TYR A 178 114.26 -28.91 52.38
CA TYR A 178 115.36 -29.74 51.90
C TYR A 178 115.96 -30.52 53.08
N VAL A 179 116.23 -31.79 52.81
CA VAL A 179 116.94 -32.72 53.67
C VAL A 179 118.44 -32.56 53.39
N THR A 180 119.20 -32.15 54.41
CA THR A 180 120.58 -32.57 54.68
C THR A 180 120.75 -32.57 56.18
#